data_AF-A0A7W0TPC0-F1
#
_entry.id   AF-A0A7W0TPC0-F1
#
_cell.length_a   1.000
_cell.length_b   1.000
_cell.length_c   1.000
_cell.angle_alpha   90.00
_cell.angle_beta   90.00
_cell.angle_gamma   90.00
#
_symmetry.space_group_name_H-M   'P 1'
#
loop_
_entity.id
_entity.type
_entity.pdbx_description
1 polymer ?
#
loop_
_entity_poly.entity_id
_entity_poly.type
_entity_poly.pdbx_seq_one_letter_code
_entity_poly.pdbx_strand_id
1 'polypeptide(L)'
;MVSNFAERVPGVAHAVVVSSDGLLLTSSQALPRDRADQLAAVTCGLISLTQGASSCFDGGEVIQTAVEMERGGMLLMCISDGSCLAVLAAPDCDLGLVGYEMALLVDRAGPLLTPALRSQLREIAG
;
A
#
# COMPACT_ATOMS: atom_id res chain seq x y z
N MET A 1 9.82 8.83 -0.56
CA MET A 1 9.38 8.23 0.73
C MET A 1 9.29 6.72 0.63
N VAL A 2 8.51 6.17 -0.31
CA VAL A 2 8.30 4.72 -0.48
C VAL A 2 9.58 3.95 -0.77
N SER A 3 10.48 4.45 -1.63
CA SER A 3 11.77 3.78 -1.89
C SER A 3 12.65 3.71 -0.64
N ASN A 4 12.75 4.80 0.12
CA ASN A 4 13.52 4.85 1.37
C ASN A 4 12.94 3.89 2.42
N PHE A 5 11.61 3.75 2.49
CA PHE A 5 10.97 2.74 3.33
C PHE A 5 11.38 1.32 2.89
N ALA A 6 11.26 1.01 1.59
CA ALA A 6 11.60 -0.31 1.06
C ALA A 6 13.09 -0.65 1.23
N GLU A 7 13.98 0.32 1.17
CA GLU A 7 15.42 0.14 1.37
C GLU A 7 15.81 -0.04 2.84
N ARG A 8 15.10 0.61 3.76
CA ARG A 8 15.49 0.66 5.18
C ARG A 8 14.83 -0.40 6.05
N VAL A 9 13.64 -0.87 5.68
CA VAL A 9 12.88 -1.82 6.49
C VAL A 9 13.26 -3.24 6.09
N PRO A 10 13.92 -4.01 6.98
CA PRO A 10 14.24 -5.39 6.69
C PRO A 10 12.98 -6.19 6.38
N GLY A 11 13.05 -7.04 5.34
CA GLY A 11 11.93 -7.87 4.93
C GLY A 11 10.98 -7.22 3.93
N VAL A 12 11.09 -5.94 3.63
CA VAL A 12 10.36 -5.32 2.51
C VAL A 12 11.07 -5.63 1.21
N ALA A 13 10.39 -6.33 0.30
CA ALA A 13 10.89 -6.57 -1.06
C ALA A 13 10.53 -5.39 -1.98
N HIS A 14 9.26 -4.99 -1.97
CA HIS A 14 8.74 -3.89 -2.78
C HIS A 14 7.58 -3.20 -2.09
N ALA A 15 7.36 -1.93 -2.42
CA ALA A 15 6.22 -1.16 -1.90
C ALA A 15 5.63 -0.26 -2.97
N VAL A 16 4.32 -0.08 -2.95
CA VAL A 16 3.57 0.86 -3.79
C VAL A 16 2.55 1.63 -2.96
N VAL A 17 2.22 2.83 -3.40
CA VAL A 17 1.06 3.57 -2.91
C VAL A 17 0.06 3.69 -4.05
N VAL A 18 -1.17 3.31 -3.76
CA VAL A 18 -2.29 3.28 -4.70
C VAL A 18 -3.36 4.24 -4.21
N SER A 19 -3.92 5.06 -5.08
CA SER A 19 -5.03 5.95 -4.73
C SER A 19 -6.33 5.17 -4.49
N SER A 20 -7.31 5.85 -3.91
CA SER A 20 -8.66 5.31 -3.67
C SER A 20 -9.39 4.85 -4.94
N ASP A 21 -9.00 5.36 -6.11
CA ASP A 21 -9.52 4.96 -7.43
C ASP A 21 -8.68 3.87 -8.12
N GLY A 22 -7.68 3.32 -7.44
CA GLY A 22 -6.87 2.19 -7.91
C GLY A 22 -5.67 2.56 -8.77
N LEU A 23 -5.34 3.85 -8.92
CA LEU A 23 -4.19 4.30 -9.71
C LEU A 23 -2.88 4.22 -8.90
N LEU A 24 -1.80 3.80 -9.56
CA LEU A 24 -0.47 3.81 -8.98
C LEU A 24 0.01 5.25 -8.78
N LEU A 25 0.19 5.67 -7.53
CA LEU A 25 0.73 7.00 -7.19
C LEU A 25 2.25 7.00 -7.14
N THR A 26 2.85 5.97 -6.55
CA THR A 26 4.31 5.83 -6.46
C THR A 26 4.71 4.39 -6.14
N SER A 27 5.94 4.01 -6.48
CA SER A 27 6.52 2.70 -6.20
C SER A 27 7.95 2.83 -5.67
N SER A 28 8.43 1.78 -4.99
CA SER A 28 9.84 1.62 -4.66
C SER A 28 10.68 1.52 -5.94
N GLN A 29 11.85 2.16 -5.98
CA GLN A 29 12.70 2.25 -7.19
C GLN A 29 13.11 0.88 -7.77
N ALA A 30 13.29 -0.13 -6.92
CA ALA A 30 13.68 -1.48 -7.35
C ALA A 30 12.55 -2.25 -8.06
N LEU A 31 11.31 -1.75 -8.06
CA LEU A 31 10.16 -2.40 -8.70
C LEU A 31 9.99 -1.83 -10.13
N PRO A 32 10.12 -2.66 -11.18
CA PRO A 32 9.85 -2.24 -12.56
C PRO A 32 8.43 -1.69 -12.71
N ARG A 33 8.25 -0.70 -13.58
CA ARG A 33 6.97 0.04 -13.70
C ARG A 33 5.80 -0.85 -14.09
N ASP A 34 5.99 -1.76 -15.04
CA ASP A 34 5.00 -2.76 -15.45
C ASP A 34 4.56 -3.66 -14.27
N ARG A 35 5.51 -4.03 -13.39
CA ARG A 35 5.22 -4.80 -12.17
C ARG A 35 4.53 -3.96 -11.10
N ALA A 36 4.86 -2.67 -11.02
CA ALA A 36 4.18 -1.75 -10.11
C ALA A 36 2.71 -1.55 -10.52
N ASP A 37 2.42 -1.42 -11.81
CA ASP A 37 1.05 -1.33 -12.33
C ASP A 37 0.26 -2.63 -12.05
N GLN A 38 0.89 -3.80 -12.24
CA GLN A 38 0.28 -5.09 -11.85
C GLN A 38 -0.02 -5.16 -10.35
N LEU A 39 0.92 -4.74 -9.49
CA LEU A 39 0.73 -4.73 -8.05
C LEU A 39 -0.37 -3.75 -7.63
N ALA A 40 -0.48 -2.59 -8.28
CA ALA A 40 -1.57 -1.64 -8.05
C ALA A 40 -2.93 -2.24 -8.39
N ALA A 41 -3.04 -2.95 -9.52
CA ALA A 41 -4.27 -3.64 -9.92
C ALA A 41 -4.68 -4.73 -8.91
N VAL A 42 -3.72 -5.55 -8.45
CA VAL A 42 -3.96 -6.56 -7.40
C VAL A 42 -4.44 -5.91 -6.10
N THR A 43 -3.78 -4.82 -5.71
CA THR A 43 -4.12 -4.04 -4.51
C THR A 43 -5.55 -3.51 -4.58
N CYS A 44 -5.95 -2.93 -5.72
CA CYS A 44 -7.31 -2.42 -5.95
C CYS A 44 -8.37 -3.54 -5.84
N GLY A 45 -8.08 -4.72 -6.39
CA GLY A 45 -8.94 -5.90 -6.25
C GLY A 45 -9.12 -6.34 -4.79
N LEU A 46 -8.03 -6.39 -4.01
CA LEU A 46 -8.08 -6.76 -2.59
C LEU A 46 -8.84 -5.73 -1.74
N ILE A 47 -8.63 -4.43 -2.00
CA ILE A 47 -9.39 -3.35 -1.33
C ILE A 47 -10.89 -3.53 -1.59
N SER A 48 -11.27 -3.74 -2.85
CA SER A 48 -12.69 -3.91 -3.22
C SER A 48 -13.33 -5.12 -2.54
N LEU A 49 -12.63 -6.26 -2.51
CA LEU A 49 -13.11 -7.48 -1.86
C LEU A 49 -13.25 -7.32 -0.35
N THR A 50 -12.26 -6.72 0.31
CA THR A 50 -12.26 -6.56 1.77
C THR A 50 -13.25 -5.50 2.25
N GLN A 51 -13.43 -4.41 1.50
CA GLN A 51 -14.51 -3.44 1.74
C GLN A 51 -15.89 -4.06 1.54
N GLY A 52 -16.05 -4.90 0.51
CA GLY A 52 -17.27 -5.67 0.28
C GLY A 52 -17.58 -6.60 1.46
N ALA A 53 -16.58 -7.34 1.94
CA ALA A 53 -16.72 -8.21 3.10
C ALA A 53 -17.12 -7.42 4.36
N SER A 54 -16.43 -6.31 4.65
CA SER A 54 -16.79 -5.41 5.74
C SER A 54 -18.26 -4.96 5.66
N SER A 55 -18.70 -4.51 4.48
CA SER A 55 -20.08 -4.03 4.27
C SER A 55 -21.12 -5.15 4.41
N CYS A 56 -20.83 -6.34 3.90
CA CYS A 56 -21.75 -7.49 3.97
C CYS A 56 -21.94 -8.03 5.40
N PHE A 57 -20.94 -7.86 6.26
CA PHE A 57 -20.94 -8.42 7.60
C PHE A 57 -20.94 -7.36 8.72
N ASP A 58 -21.18 -6.08 8.37
CA ASP A 58 -21.19 -4.93 9.30
C ASP A 58 -19.90 -4.85 10.14
N GLY A 59 -18.76 -5.13 9.49
CA GLY A 59 -17.46 -5.34 10.14
C GLY A 59 -16.67 -4.06 10.44
N GLY A 60 -17.20 -2.88 10.07
CA GLY A 60 -16.50 -1.60 10.24
C GLY A 60 -15.32 -1.40 9.29
N GLU A 61 -14.48 -0.41 9.57
CA GLU A 61 -13.36 -0.04 8.68
C GLU A 61 -12.31 -1.16 8.54
N VAL A 62 -11.83 -1.40 7.32
CA VAL A 62 -10.72 -2.33 7.07
C VAL A 62 -9.41 -1.67 7.48
N ILE A 63 -8.88 -2.09 8.62
CA ILE A 63 -7.63 -1.55 9.17
C ILE A 63 -6.41 -2.08 8.42
N GLN A 64 -6.39 -3.39 8.12
CA GLN A 64 -5.27 -4.06 7.48
C GLN A 64 -5.74 -5.30 6.72
N THR A 65 -5.10 -5.57 5.58
CA THR A 65 -5.22 -6.84 4.86
C THR A 65 -3.85 -7.50 4.80
N ALA A 66 -3.76 -8.79 5.16
CA ALA A 66 -2.55 -9.58 5.06
C ALA A 66 -2.81 -10.84 4.23
N VAL A 67 -1.95 -11.10 3.25
CA VAL A 67 -1.97 -12.29 2.40
C VAL A 67 -0.63 -12.99 2.56
N GLU A 68 -0.66 -14.22 3.07
CA GLU A 68 0.52 -15.06 3.17
C GLU A 68 0.64 -15.97 1.94
N MET A 69 1.85 -16.07 1.41
CA MET A 69 2.20 -16.90 0.26
C MET A 69 3.44 -17.72 0.61
N GLU A 70 3.64 -18.85 -0.08
CA GLU A 70 4.82 -19.71 0.13
C GLU A 70 6.15 -18.95 0.03
N ARG A 71 6.20 -17.89 -0.79
CA ARG A 71 7.40 -17.11 -1.09
C ARG A 71 7.31 -15.66 -0.61
N GLY A 72 6.63 -15.43 0.52
CA GLY A 72 6.57 -14.13 1.18
C GLY A 72 5.14 -13.71 1.52
N GLY A 73 4.96 -12.43 1.80
CA GLY A 73 3.66 -11.87 2.19
C GLY A 73 3.29 -10.65 1.37
N MET A 74 2.01 -10.28 1.42
CA MET A 74 1.53 -9.00 0.96
C MET A 74 0.72 -8.35 2.09
N LEU A 75 1.07 -7.12 2.47
CA LEU A 75 0.31 -6.33 3.42
C LEU A 75 -0.24 -5.09 2.75
N LEU A 76 -1.48 -4.72 3.11
CA LEU A 76 -2.12 -3.47 2.70
C LEU A 76 -2.54 -2.72 3.95
N MET A 77 -2.30 -1.41 3.95
CA MET A 77 -2.72 -0.50 5.01
C MET A 77 -3.30 0.78 4.41
N CYS A 78 -4.52 1.10 4.83
CA CYS A 78 -5.22 2.32 4.41
C CYS A 78 -4.53 3.56 4.97
N ILE A 79 -4.41 4.58 4.14
CA ILE A 79 -3.95 5.92 4.51
C ILE A 79 -5.18 6.81 4.69
N SER A 80 -5.12 7.76 5.63
CA SER A 80 -6.23 8.61 6.04
C SER A 80 -6.89 9.42 4.91
N ASP A 81 -6.22 9.60 3.77
CA ASP A 81 -6.76 10.30 2.60
C ASP A 81 -7.54 9.38 1.63
N GLY A 82 -7.66 8.08 1.97
CA GLY A 82 -8.28 7.03 1.18
C GLY A 82 -7.32 6.29 0.24
N SER A 83 -6.05 6.70 0.17
CA SER A 83 -5.03 5.91 -0.53
C SER A 83 -4.60 4.69 0.29
N CYS A 84 -3.82 3.79 -0.29
CA CYS A 84 -3.39 2.54 0.34
C CYS A 84 -1.91 2.30 0.08
N LEU A 85 -1.18 1.96 1.14
CA LEU A 85 0.18 1.44 1.05
C LEU A 85 0.12 -0.08 0.93
N ALA A 86 0.64 -0.62 -0.17
CA ALA A 86 0.78 -2.05 -0.37
C ALA A 86 2.26 -2.45 -0.39
N VAL A 87 2.59 -3.52 0.34
CA VAL A 87 3.96 -3.99 0.54
C VAL A 87 4.03 -5.46 0.21
N LEU A 88 4.98 -5.83 -0.66
CA LEU A 88 5.44 -7.21 -0.82
C LEU A 88 6.58 -7.44 0.14
N ALA A 89 6.40 -8.42 1.02
CA ALA A 89 7.36 -8.83 2.02
C ALA A 89 8.11 -10.09 1.56
N ALA A 90 9.41 -10.14 1.81
CA ALA A 90 10.26 -11.27 1.49
C ALA A 90 9.87 -12.53 2.30
N PRO A 91 10.24 -13.74 1.83
CA PRO A 91 10.13 -14.95 2.64
C PRO A 91 10.84 -14.80 3.98
N ASP A 92 10.34 -15.50 5.01
CA ASP A 92 10.96 -15.59 6.35
C ASP A 92 11.18 -14.24 7.07
N CYS A 93 10.52 -13.16 6.62
CA CYS A 93 10.59 -11.88 7.28
C CYS A 93 9.67 -11.80 8.51
N ASP A 94 9.98 -10.86 9.41
CA ASP A 94 9.08 -10.49 10.49
C ASP A 94 7.96 -9.59 9.94
N LEU A 95 6.81 -10.19 9.60
CA LEU A 95 5.63 -9.46 9.12
C LEU A 95 5.09 -8.46 10.16
N GLY A 96 5.33 -8.71 11.46
CA GLY A 96 4.97 -7.79 12.52
C GLY A 96 5.80 -6.51 12.47
N LEU A 97 7.12 -6.63 12.26
CA LEU A 97 8.00 -5.48 12.05
C LEU A 97 7.63 -4.70 10.78
N VAL A 98 7.36 -5.40 9.68
CA VAL A 98 6.93 -4.76 8.42
C VAL A 98 5.63 -3.98 8.65
N GLY A 99 4.63 -4.59 9.29
CA GLY A 99 3.38 -3.92 9.62
C GLY A 99 3.56 -2.71 10.54
N TYR A 100 4.45 -2.80 11.53
CA TYR A 100 4.79 -1.69 12.43
C TYR A 100 5.39 -0.50 11.67
N GLU A 101 6.38 -0.74 10.82
CA GLU A 101 7.01 0.32 10.02
C GLU A 101 6.04 0.90 8.97
N MET A 102 5.13 0.08 8.43
CA MET A 102 4.03 0.56 7.58
C MET A 102 3.13 1.55 8.34
N ALA A 103 2.73 1.22 9.58
CA ALA A 103 1.91 2.10 10.40
C ALA A 103 2.60 3.46 10.65
N LEU A 104 3.90 3.45 10.96
CA LEU A 104 4.69 4.68 11.11
C LEU A 104 4.77 5.48 9.80
N LEU A 105 4.89 4.81 8.65
CA LEU A 105 4.93 5.50 7.37
C LEU A 105 3.58 6.14 7.03
N VAL A 106 2.48 5.40 7.23
CA VAL A 106 1.11 5.87 6.98
C VAL A 106 0.78 7.08 7.86
N ASP A 107 1.10 7.01 9.16
CA ASP A 107 0.89 8.11 10.12
C ASP A 107 1.65 9.38 9.70
N ARG A 108 2.89 9.24 9.23
CA ARG A 108 3.70 10.36 8.71
C ARG A 108 3.23 10.88 7.36
N ALA A 109 2.67 10.01 6.51
CA ALA A 109 2.22 10.36 5.16
C ALA A 109 0.85 11.04 5.15
N GLY A 110 -0.03 10.71 6.10
CA GLY A 110 -1.38 11.29 6.21
C GLY A 110 -1.42 12.82 6.11
N PRO A 111 -0.58 13.57 6.86
CA PRO A 111 -0.53 15.03 6.77
C PRO A 111 0.05 15.59 5.45
N LEU A 112 0.84 14.81 4.70
CA LEU A 112 1.49 15.25 3.46
C LEU A 112 0.60 15.04 2.23
N LEU A 113 -0.28 14.05 2.27
CA LEU A 113 -1.22 13.70 1.19
C LEU A 113 -2.53 14.49 1.30
N THR A 114 -2.40 15.81 1.50
CA THR A 114 -3.56 16.71 1.51
C THR A 114 -4.28 16.70 0.14
N PRO A 115 -5.59 17.02 0.09
CA PRO A 115 -6.33 17.11 -1.17
C PRO A 115 -5.66 17.98 -2.25
N ALA A 116 -4.92 19.02 -1.85
CA ALA A 116 -4.22 19.94 -2.75
C ALA A 116 -2.98 19.31 -3.44
N LEU A 117 -2.27 18.40 -2.77
CA LEU A 117 -1.14 17.71 -3.40
C LEU A 117 -1.63 16.63 -4.38
N ARG A 118 -2.82 16.05 -4.14
CA ARG A 118 -3.49 15.12 -5.06
C ARG A 118 -3.85 15.75 -6.41
N SER A 119 -4.36 16.98 -6.43
CA SER A 119 -4.69 17.64 -7.69
C SER A 119 -3.45 17.91 -8.53
N GLN A 120 -2.35 18.30 -7.89
CA GLN A 120 -1.07 18.54 -8.58
C GLN A 120 -0.44 17.25 -9.11
N LEU A 121 -0.48 16.15 -8.36
CA LEU A 121 0.04 14.86 -8.84
C LEU A 121 -0.81 14.27 -9.97
N ARG A 122 -2.13 14.53 -9.99
CA ARG A 122 -3.02 14.16 -11.11
C ARG A 122 -2.74 14.98 -12.38
N GLU A 123 -2.38 16.26 -12.26
CA GLU A 123 -2.00 17.10 -13.41
C GLU A 123 -0.64 16.74 -14.02
N ILE A 124 0.27 16.15 -13.24
CA ILE A 124 1.61 15.76 -13.72
C ILE A 124 1.59 14.35 -14.37
N ALA A 125 0.61 13.52 -14.01
CA ALA A 125 0.47 12.15 -14.49
C ALA A 125 -0.52 11.97 -15.66
N GLY A 126 -1.24 13.03 -16.04
CA GLY A 126 -2.13 13.08 -17.22
C GLY A 126 -1.48 13.81 -18.39
#